data_AF-A0A3A3YY63-F1
#
_entry.id   AF-A0A3A3YY63-F1
#
_cell.length_a   1.000
_cell.length_b   1.000
_cell.length_c   1.000
_cell.angle_alpha   90.00
_cell.angle_beta   90.00
_cell.angle_gamma   90.00
#
_symmetry.space_group_name_H-M   'P 1'
#
loop_
_entity.id
_entity.type
_entity.pdbx_description
1 polymer ?
#
loop_
_entity_poly.entity_id
_entity_poly.type
_entity_poly.pdbx_seq_one_letter_code
_entity_poly.pdbx_strand_id
1 'polypeptide(L)'
;MVEGAAARTVRPRRRDVRRGTEEPVDLPAVDPGHLDDLAADLLRLREQVLELAGSVRAAPPGADWTGPGADAARAAARRDAEDLVRAADDAGAAALLLRAHAEEVRGAAARGAAAAAAARVALDPVRGLGGAP
;
A
#
# COMPACT_ATOMS: atom_id res chain seq x y z
N MET A 1 -12.23 44.61 -31.86
CA MET A 1 -13.44 44.72 -31.01
C MET A 1 -13.59 43.43 -30.23
N VAL A 2 -13.34 43.44 -28.92
CA VAL A 2 -14.06 42.57 -28.00
C VAL A 2 -14.28 43.39 -26.74
N GLU A 3 -15.52 43.83 -26.57
CA GLU A 3 -16.05 44.47 -25.38
C GLU A 3 -16.11 43.49 -24.21
N GLY A 4 -15.74 43.99 -23.03
CA GLY A 4 -16.73 44.15 -21.96
C GLY A 4 -17.22 42.89 -21.28
N ALA A 5 -16.52 42.52 -20.21
CA ALA A 5 -17.03 41.67 -19.15
C ALA A 5 -18.18 42.35 -18.37
N ALA A 6 -19.30 41.65 -18.21
CA ALA A 6 -20.31 41.75 -17.14
C ALA A 6 -21.50 40.86 -17.57
N ALA A 7 -22.20 40.07 -16.76
CA ALA A 7 -22.25 39.87 -15.32
C ALA A 7 -23.18 38.66 -15.08
N ARG A 8 -22.94 37.90 -13.99
CA ARG A 8 -23.92 37.16 -13.15
C ARG A 8 -24.78 36.09 -13.88
N THR A 9 -25.03 34.90 -13.35
CA THR A 9 -25.32 34.54 -11.96
C THR A 9 -25.35 33.02 -11.92
N VAL A 10 -24.82 32.44 -10.85
CA VAL A 10 -25.01 31.02 -10.50
C VAL A 10 -26.51 30.73 -10.33
N ARG A 11 -27.01 29.72 -11.03
CA ARG A 11 -28.22 28.98 -10.63
C ARG A 11 -27.86 27.50 -10.61
N PRO A 12 -27.94 26.80 -9.45
CA PRO A 12 -27.72 25.37 -9.42
C PRO A 12 -28.98 24.72 -9.98
N ARG A 13 -28.89 24.07 -11.13
CA ARG A 13 -29.93 23.12 -11.54
C ARG A 13 -29.42 21.70 -11.36
N ARG A 14 -30.06 21.07 -10.39
CA ARG A 14 -30.09 19.65 -10.06
C ARG A 14 -29.86 18.77 -11.29
N ARG A 15 -28.78 17.98 -11.19
CA ARG A 15 -28.66 16.56 -11.51
C ARG A 15 -29.56 16.09 -12.68
N ASP A 16 -29.03 16.26 -13.90
CA ASP A 16 -29.39 15.37 -14.99
C ASP A 16 -28.47 14.14 -14.90
N VAL A 17 -29.05 13.05 -14.39
CA VAL A 17 -28.49 11.70 -14.46
C VAL A 17 -28.60 11.23 -15.91
N ARG A 18 -27.78 11.80 -16.81
CA ARG A 18 -27.59 11.24 -18.16
C ARG A 18 -26.32 10.43 -18.17
N ARG A 19 -26.49 9.13 -18.39
CA ARG A 19 -25.51 8.14 -18.86
C ARG A 19 -24.19 8.77 -19.32
N GLY A 20 -23.27 8.95 -18.38
CA GLY A 20 -21.86 8.91 -18.72
C GLY A 20 -21.53 7.46 -18.94
N THR A 21 -20.99 7.12 -20.10
CA THR A 21 -20.15 5.95 -20.27
C THR A 21 -18.99 6.10 -19.28
N GLU A 22 -19.20 5.64 -18.05
CA GLU A 22 -18.11 5.24 -17.17
C GLU A 22 -17.50 4.03 -17.86
N GLU A 23 -16.59 4.29 -18.80
CA GLU A 23 -15.68 3.27 -19.26
C GLU A 23 -14.96 2.78 -18.00
N PRO A 24 -15.13 1.52 -17.61
CA PRO A 24 -14.52 1.02 -16.38
C PRO A 24 -13.03 1.21 -16.54
N VAL A 25 -12.45 2.09 -15.71
CA VAL A 25 -10.99 2.17 -15.60
C VAL A 25 -10.58 0.80 -15.08
N ASP A 26 -9.99 0.01 -15.96
CA ASP A 26 -9.43 -1.30 -15.65
C ASP A 26 -8.18 -1.07 -14.81
N LEU A 27 -8.41 -0.71 -13.54
CA LEU A 27 -7.35 -0.60 -12.56
C LEU A 27 -6.76 -2.00 -12.43
N PRO A 28 -5.44 -2.17 -12.58
CA PRO A 28 -4.84 -3.49 -12.43
C PRO A 28 -5.26 -4.05 -11.08
N ALA A 29 -5.87 -5.23 -11.10
CA ALA A 29 -6.29 -5.91 -9.88
C ALA A 29 -5.04 -6.10 -9.01
N VAL A 30 -4.97 -5.35 -7.91
CA VAL A 30 -3.90 -5.52 -6.93
C VAL A 30 -4.12 -6.89 -6.30
N ASP A 31 -3.18 -7.81 -6.52
CA ASP A 31 -3.23 -9.13 -5.91
C ASP A 31 -2.82 -9.04 -4.44
N PRO A 32 -3.70 -9.34 -3.48
CA PRO A 32 -3.35 -9.33 -2.07
C PRO A 32 -2.26 -10.37 -1.72
N GLY A 33 -2.10 -11.42 -2.52
CA GLY A 33 -0.99 -12.38 -2.37
C GLY A 33 0.37 -11.71 -2.62
N HIS A 34 0.48 -10.94 -3.70
CA HIS A 34 1.69 -10.19 -4.02
C HIS A 34 2.07 -9.17 -2.92
N LEU A 35 1.07 -8.52 -2.30
CA LEU A 35 1.31 -7.60 -1.19
C LEU A 35 1.86 -8.32 0.06
N ASP A 36 1.38 -9.53 0.36
CA ASP A 36 1.91 -10.34 1.46
C ASP A 36 3.34 -10.79 1.20
N ASP A 37 3.67 -11.17 -0.04
CA ASP A 37 5.02 -11.55 -0.43
C ASP A 37 6.01 -10.39 -0.24
N LEU A 38 5.64 -9.18 -0.72
CA LEU A 38 6.44 -7.98 -0.49
C LEU A 38 6.62 -7.66 1.00
N ALA A 39 5.56 -7.83 1.80
CA ALA A 39 5.65 -7.65 3.25
C ALA A 39 6.60 -8.68 3.90
N ALA A 40 6.58 -9.93 3.46
CA ALA A 40 7.49 -10.96 3.94
C ALA A 40 8.94 -10.66 3.56
N ASP A 41 9.18 -10.18 2.34
CA ASP A 41 10.52 -9.79 1.89
C ASP A 41 11.07 -8.60 2.69
N LEU A 42 10.24 -7.60 3.01
CA LEU A 42 10.64 -6.48 3.86
C LEU A 42 10.98 -6.90 5.29
N LEU A 43 10.24 -7.87 5.86
CA LEU A 43 10.55 -8.41 7.18
C LEU A 43 11.88 -9.18 7.18
N ARG A 44 12.16 -9.95 6.12
CA ARG A 44 13.45 -10.62 5.96
C ARG A 44 14.59 -9.61 5.82
N LEU A 45 14.40 -8.55 5.03
CA LEU A 45 15.36 -7.47 4.90
C LEU A 45 15.61 -6.77 6.25
N ARG A 46 14.54 -6.49 7.01
CA ARG A 46 14.63 -5.93 8.36
C ARG A 46 15.52 -6.79 9.26
N GLU A 47 15.33 -8.09 9.28
CA GLU A 47 16.16 -9.01 10.08
C GLU A 47 17.63 -8.94 9.68
N GLN A 48 17.93 -9.02 8.39
CA GLN A 48 19.30 -8.91 7.85
C GLN A 48 19.98 -7.58 8.22
N VAL A 49 19.24 -6.47 8.15
CA VAL A 49 19.75 -5.14 8.51
C VAL A 49 20.00 -5.03 10.01
N LEU A 50 19.16 -5.62 10.85
CA LEU A 50 19.37 -5.65 12.30
C LEU A 50 20.60 -6.50 12.68
N GLU A 51 20.80 -7.63 12.02
CA GLU A 51 22.00 -8.46 12.19
C GLU A 51 23.27 -7.70 11.78
N LEU A 52 23.23 -6.97 10.67
CA LEU A 52 24.34 -6.11 10.24
C LEU A 52 24.60 -4.99 11.25
N ALA A 53 23.56 -4.30 11.72
CA ALA A 53 23.70 -3.25 12.73
C ALA A 53 24.30 -3.80 14.03
N GLY A 54 23.90 -5.01 14.43
CA GLY A 54 24.49 -5.72 15.57
C GLY A 54 25.97 -6.03 15.36
N SER A 55 26.33 -6.50 14.16
CA SER A 55 27.71 -6.81 13.79
C SER A 55 28.60 -5.57 13.81
N VAL A 56 28.11 -4.43 13.32
CA VAL A 56 28.84 -3.15 13.36
C VAL A 56 29.05 -2.66 14.80
N ARG A 57 28.08 -2.84 15.70
CA ARG A 57 28.21 -2.48 17.12
C ARG A 57 29.14 -3.39 17.90
N ALA A 58 29.11 -4.69 17.58
CA ALA A 58 29.89 -5.72 18.27
C ALA A 58 31.33 -5.82 17.75
N ALA A 59 31.62 -5.23 16.59
CA ALA A 59 32.95 -5.21 16.01
C ALA A 59 33.95 -4.59 17.01
N PRO A 60 34.94 -5.36 17.49
CA PRO A 60 35.96 -4.79 18.36
C PRO A 60 36.75 -3.73 17.56
N PRO A 61 37.16 -2.62 18.19
CA PRO A 61 38.08 -1.70 17.54
C PRO A 61 39.34 -2.49 17.15
N GLY A 62 39.67 -2.49 15.85
CA GLY A 62 40.86 -3.17 15.35
C GLY A 62 42.12 -2.61 15.99
N ALA A 63 43.22 -3.37 16.00
CA ALA A 63 44.51 -2.88 16.51
C ALA A 63 44.97 -1.55 15.85
N ASP A 64 44.48 -1.30 14.64
CA ASP A 64 44.74 -0.08 13.85
C ASP A 64 43.83 1.10 14.22
N TRP A 65 42.85 0.91 15.10
CA TRP A 65 41.95 1.96 15.61
C TRP A 65 42.59 2.71 16.79
N THR A 66 43.86 3.05 16.63
CA THR A 66 44.64 3.83 17.59
C THR A 66 45.07 5.15 16.95
N GLY A 67 45.18 6.21 17.74
CA GLY A 67 45.56 7.54 17.27
C GLY A 67 44.40 8.53 17.04
N PRO A 68 44.70 9.76 16.56
CA PRO A 68 43.81 10.92 16.64
C PRO A 68 42.46 10.77 15.90
N GLY A 69 42.37 9.88 14.91
CA GLY A 69 41.15 9.63 14.14
C GLY A 69 40.24 8.52 14.67
N ALA A 70 40.71 7.72 15.64
CA ALA A 70 40.01 6.52 16.07
C ALA A 70 38.66 6.81 16.74
N ASP A 71 38.57 7.87 17.54
CA ASP A 71 37.31 8.26 18.21
C ASP A 71 36.26 8.76 17.21
N ALA A 72 36.70 9.48 16.17
CA ALA A 72 35.82 9.91 15.09
C ALA A 72 35.29 8.71 14.29
N ALA A 73 36.14 7.72 13.99
CA ALA A 73 35.72 6.48 13.34
C ALA A 73 34.73 5.67 14.19
N ARG A 74 34.95 5.58 15.51
CA ARG A 74 33.99 4.96 16.45
C ARG A 74 32.65 5.68 16.47
N ALA A 75 32.67 7.00 16.51
CA ALA A 75 31.45 7.80 16.47
C ALA A 75 30.69 7.62 15.15
N ALA A 76 31.39 7.55 14.02
CA ALA A 76 30.78 7.29 12.71
C ALA A 76 30.14 5.91 12.65
N ALA A 77 30.86 4.84 13.01
CA ALA A 77 30.33 3.48 13.02
C ALA A 77 29.09 3.32 13.93
N ARG A 78 29.07 4.03 15.07
CA ARG A 78 27.89 4.05 15.96
C ARG A 78 26.69 4.72 15.29
N ARG A 79 26.89 5.82 14.57
CA ARG A 79 25.82 6.48 13.82
C ARG A 79 25.32 5.60 12.69
N ASP A 80 26.22 4.98 11.93
CA ASP A 80 25.85 4.05 10.85
C ASP A 80 24.99 2.90 11.40
N ALA A 81 25.34 2.34 12.56
CA ALA A 81 24.55 1.30 13.21
C ALA A 81 23.19 1.79 13.75
N GLU A 82 23.05 3.07 14.10
CA GLU A 82 21.78 3.70 14.46
C GLU A 82 20.92 4.00 13.22
N ASP A 83 21.54 4.39 12.10
CA ASP A 83 20.88 4.58 10.80
C ASP A 83 20.34 3.26 10.25
N LEU A 84 21.12 2.17 10.35
CA LEU A 84 20.68 0.83 9.95
C LEU A 84 19.45 0.38 10.76
N VAL A 85 19.42 0.62 12.07
CA VAL A 85 18.25 0.26 12.89
C VAL A 85 17.01 1.06 12.47
N ARG A 86 17.15 2.36 12.19
CA ARG A 86 16.04 3.17 11.68
C ARG A 86 15.52 2.64 10.35
N ALA A 87 16.41 2.31 9.42
CA ALA A 87 16.02 1.71 8.13
C ALA A 87 15.29 0.37 8.31
N ALA A 88 15.70 -0.45 9.27
CA ALA A 88 15.05 -1.71 9.59
C ALA A 88 13.64 -1.51 10.17
N ASP A 89 13.46 -0.50 11.01
CA ASP A 89 12.15 -0.12 11.56
C ASP A 89 11.21 0.40 10.47
N ASP A 90 11.71 1.23 9.55
CA ASP A 90 10.95 1.73 8.40
C ASP A 90 10.48 0.58 7.49
N ALA A 91 11.36 -0.40 7.21
CA ALA A 91 11.01 -1.60 6.47
C ALA A 91 9.92 -2.43 7.19
N GLY A 92 10.01 -2.55 8.51
CA GLY A 92 8.97 -3.19 9.33
C GLY A 92 7.62 -2.48 9.26
N ALA A 93 7.62 -1.15 9.33
CA ALA A 93 6.41 -0.35 9.21
C ALA A 93 5.77 -0.49 7.82
N ALA A 94 6.58 -0.45 6.76
CA ALA A 94 6.12 -0.67 5.39
C ALA A 94 5.50 -2.07 5.21
N ALA A 95 6.09 -3.12 5.80
CA ALA A 95 5.51 -4.46 5.77
C ALA A 95 4.12 -4.54 6.43
N LEU A 96 3.92 -3.83 7.54
CA LEU A 96 2.61 -3.76 8.22
C LEU A 96 1.56 -3.05 7.36
N LEU A 97 1.95 -1.97 6.68
CA LEU A 97 1.07 -1.24 5.77
C LEU A 97 0.65 -2.10 4.57
N LEU A 98 1.59 -2.86 3.98
CA LEU A 98 1.30 -3.78 2.89
C LEU A 98 0.29 -4.86 3.28
N ARG A 99 0.46 -5.46 4.47
CA ARG A 99 -0.49 -6.45 5.00
C ARG A 99 -1.87 -5.85 5.27
N ALA A 100 -1.92 -4.64 5.85
CA ALA A 100 -3.18 -3.94 6.06
C ALA A 100 -3.91 -3.70 4.72
N HIS A 101 -3.16 -3.28 3.70
CA HIS A 101 -3.72 -3.07 2.37
C HIS A 101 -4.17 -4.39 1.72
N ALA A 102 -3.44 -5.49 1.89
CA ALA A 102 -3.85 -6.81 1.43
C ALA A 102 -5.19 -7.24 2.04
N GLU A 103 -5.40 -7.00 3.33
CA GLU A 103 -6.67 -7.26 4.01
C GLU A 103 -7.82 -6.38 3.48
N GLU A 104 -7.57 -5.10 3.20
CA GLU A 104 -8.55 -4.21 2.58
C GLU A 104 -9.00 -4.73 1.20
N VAL A 105 -8.03 -5.18 0.38
CA VAL A 105 -8.28 -5.74 -0.95
C VAL A 105 -9.10 -7.03 -0.85
N ARG A 106 -8.74 -7.95 0.05
CA ARG A 106 -9.53 -9.17 0.32
C ARG A 106 -10.95 -8.84 0.73
N GLY A 107 -11.11 -7.89 1.65
CA GLY A 107 -12.41 -7.43 2.13
C GLY A 107 -13.26 -6.83 1.01
N ALA A 108 -12.66 -6.04 0.11
CA ALA A 108 -13.34 -5.49 -1.06
C ALA A 108 -13.78 -6.59 -2.03
N ALA A 109 -12.90 -7.54 -2.34
CA ALA A 109 -13.20 -8.67 -3.21
C ALA A 109 -14.36 -9.53 -2.66
N ALA A 110 -14.35 -9.83 -1.35
CA ALA A 110 -15.41 -10.60 -0.69
C ALA A 110 -16.78 -9.88 -0.77
N ARG A 111 -16.81 -8.56 -0.55
CA ARG A 111 -18.03 -7.76 -0.69
C ARG A 111 -18.55 -7.76 -2.12
N GLY A 112 -17.65 -7.61 -3.11
CA GLY A 112 -18.00 -7.70 -4.53
C GLY A 112 -18.59 -9.06 -4.90
N ALA A 113 -17.98 -10.15 -4.43
CA ALA A 113 -18.48 -11.50 -4.65
C ALA A 113 -19.86 -11.74 -4.01
N ALA A 114 -20.07 -11.26 -2.78
CA ALA A 114 -21.35 -11.35 -2.09
C ALA A 114 -22.45 -10.56 -2.83
N ALA A 115 -22.16 -9.35 -3.29
CA ALA A 115 -23.09 -8.55 -4.08
C ALA A 115 -23.45 -9.23 -5.41
N ALA A 116 -22.47 -9.81 -6.11
CA ALA A 116 -22.70 -10.55 -7.35
C ALA A 116 -23.55 -11.81 -7.11
N ALA A 117 -23.31 -12.54 -6.02
CA ALA A 117 -24.12 -13.70 -5.65
C ALA A 117 -25.57 -13.31 -5.33
N ALA A 118 -25.77 -12.24 -4.54
CA ALA A 118 -27.10 -11.71 -4.24
C ALA A 118 -27.85 -11.26 -5.50
N ALA A 119 -27.17 -10.59 -6.43
CA ALA A 119 -27.75 -10.20 -7.72
C ALA A 119 -28.17 -11.41 -8.55
N ARG A 120 -27.37 -12.49 -8.59
CA ARG A 120 -27.74 -13.73 -9.29
C ARG A 120 -29.00 -14.35 -8.70
N VAL A 121 -29.10 -14.46 -7.37
CA VAL A 121 -30.30 -14.97 -6.68
C VAL A 121 -31.52 -14.10 -6.98
N ALA A 122 -31.37 -12.77 -6.97
CA ALA A 122 -32.45 -11.83 -7.27
C ALA A 122 -32.93 -11.90 -8.75
N LEU A 123 -32.04 -12.32 -9.67
CA LEU A 123 -32.34 -12.46 -11.10
C LEU A 123 -32.81 -13.88 -11.49
N ASP A 124 -32.72 -14.86 -10.59
CA ASP A 124 -33.18 -16.23 -10.82
C ASP A 124 -34.68 -16.56 -10.54
N PRO A 125 -35.61 -15.64 -10.19
CA PRO A 125 -37.02 -16.03 -10.02
C PRO A 125 -37.74 -16.29 -11.37
N VAL A 126 -37.10 -16.06 -12.52
CA VAL A 126 -37.74 -16.17 -13.85
C VAL A 126 -37.62 -17.57 -14.46
N ARG A 127 -36.70 -18.43 -13.98
CA ARG A 127 -36.55 -19.80 -14.51
C ARG A 127 -37.51 -20.83 -13.91
N GLY A 128 -38.26 -20.47 -12.86
CA GLY A 128 -39.25 -21.34 -12.21
C GLY A 128 -40.68 -21.28 -12.77
N LEU A 129 -40.98 -20.38 -13.72
CA LEU A 129 -42.35 -20.17 -14.23
C LEU A 129 -42.57 -20.69 -15.67
N GLY A 130 -41.59 -21.37 -16.27
CA GLY A 130 -41.66 -21.86 -17.66
C GLY A 130 -41.96 -23.35 -17.83
N GLY A 131 -42.49 -24.02 -16.80
CA GLY A 131 -42.73 -25.47 -16.84
C GLY A 131 -43.96 -25.89 -16.06
N ALA A 132 -45.13 -25.69 -16.65
CA ALA A 132 -46.33 -26.45 -16.34
C ALA A 132 -46.93 -26.92 -17.69
N PRO A 133 -47.42 -28.18 -17.76
CA PRO A 133 -47.64 -28.93 -19.00
C PRO A 133 -48.71 -28.37 -19.94
#